data_AF-B4DAA1-F1
#
_entry.id   AF-B4DAA1-F1
#
_cell.length_a   1.000
_cell.length_b   1.000
_cell.length_c   1.000
_cell.angle_alpha   90.00
_cell.angle_beta   90.00
_cell.angle_gamma   90.00
#
_symmetry.space_group_name_H-M   'P 1'
#
loop_
_entity.id
_entity.type
_entity.pdbx_description
1 polymer ?
#
loop_
_entity_poly.entity_id
_entity_poly.type
_entity_poly.pdbx_seq_one_letter_code
_entity_poly.pdbx_strand_id
1 'polypeptide(L)' 'MLLAGQRLRESSETIAQIAETVGYESEPTFSRAFAREMGVAPGAWRTRNDIRPPPQASGNR' A
#
# COMPACT_ATOMS: atom_id res chain seq x y z
N MET A 1 12.04 1.75 -6.43
CA MET A 1 10.80 1.82 -5.61
C MET A 1 9.83 2.96 -5.96
N LEU A 2 10.23 4.02 -6.67
CA LEU A 2 9.34 5.15 -6.99
C LEU A 2 8.07 4.76 -7.78
N LEU A 3 8.20 3.90 -8.81
CA LEU A 3 7.07 3.40 -9.60
C LEU A 3 6.03 2.65 -8.74
N ALA A 4 6.49 1.82 -7.80
CA ALA A 4 5.60 1.12 -6.89
C ALA A 4 4.84 2.09 -5.96
N GLY A 5 5.52 3.13 -5.47
CA GLY A 5 4.91 4.17 -4.65
C GLY A 5 3.88 5.01 -5.40
N GLN A 6 4.06 5.19 -6.72
CA GLN A 6 3.11 5.83 -7.60
C GLN A 6 1.89 4.94 -7.85
N ARG A 7 2.08 3.66 -8.21
CA ARG A 7 0.97 2.70 -8.39
C ARG A 7 0.15 2.48 -7.13
N LEU A 8 0.78 2.46 -5.95
CA LEU A 8 0.07 2.39 -4.67
C LEU A 8 -0.88 3.57 -4.43
N ARG A 9 -0.60 4.74 -5.02
CA ARG A 9 -1.43 5.95 -4.90
C ARG A 9 -2.44 6.11 -6.04
N GLU A 10 -2.02 5.83 -7.27
CA GLU A 10 -2.81 6.05 -8.48
C GLU A 10 -3.69 4.85 -8.84
N SER A 11 -3.42 3.68 -8.28
CA SER A 11 -4.12 2.45 -8.61
C SER A 11 -4.64 1.72 -7.37
N SER A 12 -5.71 0.95 -7.57
CA SER A 12 -6.32 0.10 -6.55
C SER A 12 -5.66 -1.30 -6.48
N GLU A 13 -4.54 -1.51 -7.18
CA GLU A 13 -3.81 -2.78 -7.25
C GLU A 13 -3.33 -3.23 -5.85
N THR A 14 -3.45 -4.51 -5.51
CA THR A 14 -2.99 -4.98 -4.20
C THR A 14 -1.47 -4.85 -4.08
N ILE A 15 -0.97 -4.83 -2.84
CA ILE A 15 0.48 -4.74 -2.58
C ILE A 15 1.19 -5.94 -3.22
N ALA A 16 0.58 -7.14 -3.18
CA ALA A 16 1.04 -8.33 -3.89
C ALA A 16 1.16 -8.13 -5.41
N GLN A 17 0.13 -7.57 -6.07
CA GLN A 17 0.18 -7.30 -7.53
C GLN A 17 1.30 -6.32 -7.91
N ILE A 18 1.48 -5.28 -7.10
CA ILE A 18 2.56 -4.30 -7.30
C ILE A 18 3.92 -4.95 -7.07
N ALA A 19 4.03 -5.82 -6.06
CA ALA A 19 5.24 -6.60 -5.78
C ALA A 19 5.62 -7.50 -6.97
N GLU A 20 4.66 -8.25 -7.53
CA GLU A 20 4.89 -9.06 -8.74
C GLU A 20 5.33 -8.20 -9.93
N THR A 21 4.68 -7.05 -10.13
CA THR A 21 4.98 -6.11 -11.23
C THR A 21 6.41 -5.56 -11.15
N VAL A 22 6.92 -5.32 -9.94
CA VAL A 22 8.30 -4.83 -9.73
C VAL A 22 9.32 -5.96 -9.54
N GLY A 23 8.93 -7.22 -9.75
CA GLY A 23 9.83 -8.38 -9.76
C GLY A 23 10.08 -9.01 -8.39
N TYR A 24 9.21 -8.78 -7.42
CA TYR A 24 9.27 -9.43 -6.11
C TYR A 24 8.34 -10.64 -6.05
N GLU A 25 8.90 -11.75 -5.60
CA GLU A 25 8.21 -13.03 -5.37
C GLU A 25 7.07 -12.93 -4.34
N SER A 26 7.18 -12.00 -3.38
CA SER A 26 6.28 -11.98 -2.23
C SER A 26 6.09 -10.58 -1.67
N GLU A 27 4.84 -10.29 -1.27
CA GLU A 27 4.44 -9.07 -0.58
C GLU A 27 5.34 -8.73 0.63
N PRO A 28 5.66 -9.66 1.57
CA PRO A 28 6.53 -9.34 2.71
C PRO A 28 7.97 -8.95 2.29
N THR A 29 8.51 -9.54 1.22
CA THR A 29 9.84 -9.19 0.68
C THR A 29 9.83 -7.79 0.09
N PHE A 30 8.81 -7.49 -0.70
CA PHE A 30 8.58 -6.14 -1.25
C PHE A 30 8.36 -5.11 -0.14
N SER A 31 7.50 -5.41 0.84
CA SER A 31 7.18 -4.51 1.96
C SER A 31 8.42 -4.11 2.75
N ARG A 32 9.31 -5.06 3.04
CA ARG A 32 10.60 -4.80 3.68
C ARG A 32 11.50 -3.90 2.83
N ALA A 33 11.65 -4.19 1.54
CA ALA A 33 12.48 -3.40 0.65
C ALA A 33 11.92 -1.98 0.47
N PHE A 34 10.60 -1.86 0.29
CA PHE A 34 9.89 -0.60 0.14
C PHE A 34 10.01 0.25 1.40
N ALA A 35 9.80 -0.33 2.59
CA ALA A 35 9.95 0.40 3.85
C ALA A 35 11.39 0.88 4.08
N ARG A 36 12.39 0.12 3.62
CA ARG A 36 13.79 0.56 3.68
C ARG A 36 14.10 1.74 2.77
N GLU A 37 13.53 1.78 1.56
CA GLU A 37 13.76 2.88 0.62
C GLU A 37 12.87 4.11 0.88
N MET A 38 11.61 3.90 1.27
CA MET A 38 10.60 4.96 1.43
C MET A 38 10.39 5.40 2.89
N GLY A 39 11.00 4.70 3.85
CA GLY A 39 10.86 4.94 5.29
C GLY A 39 9.53 4.48 5.89
N VAL A 40 8.56 4.03 5.09
CA VAL A 40 7.24 3.57 5.55
C VAL A 40 6.75 2.39 4.72
N ALA A 41 5.95 1.51 5.33
CA ALA A 41 5.39 0.35 4.67
C ALA A 41 4.37 0.73 3.57
N PRO A 42 4.24 -0.06 2.49
CA PRO A 42 3.34 0.23 1.37
C PRO A 42 1.85 0.30 1.78
N GLY A 43 1.42 -0.50 2.76
CA GLY A 43 0.06 -0.40 3.31
C GLY A 43 -0.21 0.95 3.99
N ALA A 44 0.74 1.42 4.81
CA ALA A 44 0.66 2.74 5.44
C ALA A 44 0.74 3.88 4.41
N TRP A 45 1.54 3.69 3.35
CA TRP A 45 1.62 4.63 2.22
C TRP A 45 0.29 4.79 1.49
N ARG A 46 -0.47 3.70 1.32
CA ARG A 46 -1.81 3.71 0.73
C ARG A 46 -2.84 4.36 1.66
N THR A 47 -2.86 4.03 2.94
CA THR A 47 -3.82 4.60 3.91
C THR A 47 -3.68 6.12 4.06
N ARG A 48 -2.47 6.67 3.89
CA ARG A 48 -2.27 8.14 3.87
C ARG A 48 -3.00 8.85 2.73
N ASN A 49 -3.33 8.14 1.64
CA ASN A 49 -4.11 8.68 0.53
C ASN A 49 -5.61 8.33 0.64
N ASP A 50 -5.94 7.24 1.34
CA ASP A 50 -7.32 6.92 1.76
C ASP A 50 -7.67 7.70 3.04
N ILE A 51 -7.55 9.03 3.02
CA ILE A 51 -8.33 9.91 3.92
C ILE A 51 -9.79 9.83 3.48
N ARG A 52 -10.34 8.63 3.50
CA ARG A 52 -11.75 8.38 3.51
C ARG A 52 -11.99 7.97 4.96
N PRO A 53 -12.71 8.80 5.75
CA PRO A 53 -12.94 8.47 7.15
C PRO A 53 -13.52 7.06 7.21
N PRO A 54 -13.13 6.23 8.21
CA PRO A 54 -13.74 4.92 8.39
C PRO A 54 -15.27 5.13 8.37
N PRO A 55 -16.05 4.29 7.65
CA PRO A 55 -17.49 4.34 7.77
C PRO A 55 -17.79 4.11 9.24
N GLN A 56 -18.13 5.20 9.94
CA GLN A 56 -18.41 5.21 11.35
C GLN A 56 -19.50 4.17 11.56
N ALA A 57 -19.15 3.05 12.18
CA ALA A 57 -20.10 2.03 12.57
C ALA A 57 -20.97 2.59 13.71
N SER A 58 -21.94 3.44 13.37
CA SER A 58 -23.18 3.57 14.12
C SER A 58 -24.13 2.53 13.50
N GLY A 59 -24.29 1.33 14.03
CA GLY A 59 -24.33 1.02 15.45
C GLY A 59 -25.65 1.52 16.04
N ASN A 60 -26.76 0.93 15.58
CA ASN A 60 -28.02 0.69 16.30
C ASN A 60 -28.46 1.70 17.37
N ARG A 61 -29.55 2.43 17.10
CA ARG A 61 -30.81 2.33 17.85
C ARG A 61 -31.97 2.94 17.06
#